data_AF-A0A9N7MSN4-F1
#
_entry.id   AF-A0A9N7MSN4-F1
#
_cell.length_a   1.000
_cell.length_b   1.000
_cell.length_c   1.000
_cell.angle_alpha   90.00
_cell.angle_beta   90.00
_cell.angle_gamma   90.00
#
_symmetry.space_group_name_H-M   'P 1'
#
loop_
_entity.id
_entity.type
_entity.pdbx_description
1 polymer ?
#
loop_
_entity_poly.entity_id
_entity_poly.type
_entity_poly.pdbx_seq_one_letter_code
_entity_poly.pdbx_strand_id
1 'polypeptide(L)'
;EKLGIKPVLPAYLDPNLQDEDILTGVSFASGASGYDPITSKLTSTISLSDQIEMFKEYTTRLKKIVGEEKSSQIVRESLIALITGSNDLTFTYFLTLERRTHYDIPSYIDLLLNFAITFIEELYDLGVRRIGIFGLPPIGWMPSQRTLWGGLKRKPVNEYNQIAELFNTKLSDELGSLNKQYPEAKIIYVDVYNPALDIIQNPKKYGFEIADKGCCGTGLFEVGFLCKSACGNRPTAPPPSPSIPPPPEPSNMPPTNIQAGYPPPPAGLCAALSSAFLRLGSHSRLLRQHHHIGDVELIGNLPEKSSTL
;
A
#
# COMPACT_ATOMS: atom_id res chain seq x y z
N GLU A 1 -11.78 -0.44 -14.63
CA GLU A 1 -10.38 -0.27 -15.10
C GLU A 1 -10.19 1.13 -15.65
N LYS A 2 -9.29 1.96 -15.11
CA LYS A 2 -9.03 3.31 -15.67
C LYS A 2 -7.56 3.75 -15.70
N LEU A 3 -6.63 2.97 -15.14
CA LEU A 3 -5.21 3.35 -15.08
C LEU A 3 -4.26 2.40 -15.82
N GLY A 4 -4.73 1.31 -16.43
CA GLY A 4 -3.87 0.40 -17.22
C GLY A 4 -2.71 -0.26 -16.46
N ILE A 5 -2.66 -0.14 -15.13
CA ILE A 5 -1.63 -0.71 -14.26
C ILE A 5 -1.84 -2.22 -14.14
N LYS A 6 -0.75 -2.99 -14.17
CA LYS A 6 -0.77 -4.44 -13.90
C LYS A 6 -1.47 -4.72 -12.56
N PRO A 7 -2.26 -5.81 -12.44
CA PRO A 7 -2.88 -6.16 -11.17
C PRO A 7 -1.90 -6.38 -10.01
N VAL A 8 -0.66 -6.77 -10.33
CA VAL A 8 0.45 -6.97 -9.38
C VAL A 8 1.73 -6.48 -10.03
N LEU A 9 2.49 -5.66 -9.32
CA LEU A 9 3.85 -5.27 -9.71
C LEU A 9 4.85 -6.22 -9.05
N PRO A 10 5.81 -6.79 -9.81
CA PRO A 10 6.86 -7.62 -9.22
C PRO A 10 7.82 -6.75 -8.39
N ALA A 11 8.41 -7.33 -7.35
CA ALA A 11 9.45 -6.67 -6.58
C ALA A 11 10.73 -6.53 -7.42
N TYR A 12 11.41 -5.38 -7.34
CA TYR A 12 12.65 -5.15 -8.07
C TYR A 12 13.76 -6.15 -7.71
N LEU A 13 13.75 -6.64 -6.47
CA LEU A 13 14.70 -7.63 -5.96
C LEU A 13 14.25 -9.09 -6.19
N ASP A 14 13.16 -9.35 -6.94
CA ASP A 14 12.80 -10.71 -7.30
C ASP A 14 13.92 -11.32 -8.18
N PRO A 15 14.55 -12.45 -7.78
CA PRO A 15 15.58 -13.10 -8.59
C PRO A 15 15.08 -13.57 -9.97
N ASN A 16 13.77 -13.67 -10.17
CA ASN A 16 13.15 -14.06 -11.43
C ASN A 16 12.66 -12.86 -12.26
N LEU A 17 13.00 -11.61 -11.89
CA LEU A 17 12.53 -10.41 -12.56
C LEU A 17 13.03 -10.32 -14.01
N GLN A 18 12.10 -10.36 -14.96
CA GLN A 18 12.41 -10.30 -16.39
C GLN A 18 12.45 -8.86 -16.92
N ASP A 19 13.05 -8.66 -18.10
CA ASP A 19 13.16 -7.34 -18.73
C ASP A 19 11.78 -6.79 -19.12
N GLU A 20 10.82 -7.64 -19.48
CA GLU A 20 9.43 -7.23 -19.77
C GLU A 20 8.72 -6.63 -18.56
N ASP A 21 9.09 -7.06 -17.34
CA ASP A 21 8.57 -6.50 -16.11
C ASP A 21 9.14 -5.11 -15.84
N ILE A 22 10.43 -4.89 -16.13
CA ILE A 22 11.08 -3.58 -16.06
C ILE A 22 10.34 -2.55 -16.94
N LEU A 23 9.87 -2.96 -18.11
CA LEU A 23 9.13 -2.06 -19.03
C LEU A 23 7.74 -1.67 -18.53
N THR A 24 7.18 -2.42 -17.59
CA THR A 24 5.76 -2.34 -17.21
C THR A 24 5.57 -2.09 -15.71
N GLY A 25 6.65 -1.70 -15.03
CA GLY A 25 6.66 -1.30 -13.63
C GLY A 25 7.08 -2.39 -12.65
N VAL A 26 7.75 -1.94 -11.58
CA VAL A 26 8.28 -2.78 -10.50
C VAL A 26 8.12 -2.06 -9.17
N SER A 27 8.01 -2.81 -8.08
CA SER A 27 7.95 -2.26 -6.72
C SER A 27 9.32 -2.27 -6.06
N PHE A 28 9.69 -1.16 -5.44
CA PHE A 28 10.88 -1.03 -4.58
C PHE A 28 10.52 -1.04 -3.10
N ALA A 29 9.23 -1.26 -2.79
CA ALA A 29 8.71 -1.23 -1.42
C ALA A 29 9.48 -2.20 -0.52
N SER A 30 9.81 -1.73 0.66
CA SER A 30 10.23 -2.58 1.76
C SER A 30 9.29 -2.39 2.93
N GLY A 31 8.54 -3.44 3.25
CA GLY A 31 7.62 -3.43 4.39
C GLY A 31 8.37 -3.09 5.68
N ALA A 32 7.71 -2.31 6.55
CA ALA A 32 8.25 -1.75 7.79
C ALA A 32 9.30 -0.62 7.62
N SER A 33 9.60 -0.18 6.40
CA SER A 33 10.38 1.05 6.17
C SER A 33 9.56 2.32 6.49
N GLY A 34 10.25 3.45 6.59
CA GLY A 34 9.69 4.75 6.91
C GLY A 34 10.48 5.90 6.25
N TYR A 35 9.98 7.12 6.37
CA TYR A 35 10.70 8.33 5.97
C TYR A 35 11.97 8.54 6.79
N ASP A 36 11.92 8.24 8.09
CA ASP A 36 13.06 8.36 8.99
C ASP A 36 14.03 7.20 8.75
N PRO A 37 15.31 7.46 8.43
CA PRO A 37 16.31 6.41 8.27
C PRO A 37 16.47 5.52 9.52
N ILE A 38 16.17 6.05 10.71
CA ILE A 38 16.18 5.28 11.95
C ILE A 38 15.15 4.16 11.91
N THR A 39 13.98 4.39 11.32
CA THR A 39 12.93 3.37 11.19
C THR A 39 13.47 2.14 10.50
N SER A 40 14.08 2.31 9.33
CA SER A 40 14.63 1.20 8.55
C SER A 40 15.80 0.49 9.24
N LYS A 41 16.60 1.23 10.03
CA LYS A 41 17.65 0.65 10.86
C LYS A 41 17.08 -0.22 11.98
N LEU A 42 16.04 0.25 12.68
CA LEU A 42 15.40 -0.49 13.78
C LEU A 42 14.71 -1.76 13.28
N THR A 43 14.11 -1.71 12.10
CA THR A 43 13.37 -2.83 11.50
C THR A 43 14.25 -3.73 10.63
N SER A 44 15.52 -3.36 10.39
CA SER A 44 16.44 -4.05 9.48
C SER A 44 15.88 -4.19 8.07
N THR A 45 15.34 -3.09 7.53
CA THR A 45 14.68 -3.03 6.22
C THR A 45 15.42 -2.10 5.26
N ILE A 46 15.04 -2.14 3.98
CA ILE A 46 15.63 -1.28 2.95
C ILE A 46 15.13 0.16 3.16
N SER A 47 16.05 1.11 3.26
CA SER A 47 15.73 2.52 3.51
C SER A 47 15.21 3.23 2.25
N LEU A 48 14.61 4.42 2.40
CA LEU A 48 14.24 5.23 1.23
C LEU A 48 15.45 5.60 0.37
N SER A 49 16.61 5.86 0.98
CA SER A 49 17.84 6.16 0.22
C SER A 49 18.28 4.95 -0.61
N ASP A 50 18.24 3.74 -0.02
CA ASP A 50 18.52 2.51 -0.78
C ASP A 50 17.48 2.29 -1.90
N GLN A 51 16.21 2.67 -1.68
CA GLN A 51 15.18 2.64 -2.72
C GLN A 51 15.45 3.61 -3.87
N ILE A 52 16.02 4.78 -3.60
CA ILE A 52 16.53 5.69 -4.65
C ILE A 52 17.68 5.06 -5.42
N GLU A 53 18.63 4.40 -4.75
CA GLU A 53 19.73 3.71 -5.44
C GLU A 53 19.22 2.57 -6.33
N MET A 54 18.28 1.75 -5.83
CA MET A 54 17.63 0.74 -6.66
C MET A 54 16.87 1.35 -7.84
N PHE A 55 16.25 2.52 -7.68
CA PHE A 55 15.61 3.22 -8.79
C PHE A 55 16.63 3.71 -9.83
N LYS A 56 17.79 4.21 -9.42
CA LYS A 56 18.90 4.56 -10.33
C LYS A 56 19.40 3.34 -11.10
N GLU A 57 19.56 2.20 -10.44
CA GLU A 57 19.90 0.93 -11.10
C GLU A 57 18.82 0.49 -12.10
N TYR A 58 17.55 0.60 -11.71
CA TYR A 58 16.41 0.35 -12.59
C TYR A 58 16.45 1.23 -13.84
N THR A 59 16.68 2.55 -13.71
CA THR A 59 16.78 3.42 -14.89
C THR A 59 17.96 3.03 -15.78
N THR A 60 19.07 2.61 -15.19
CA THR A 60 20.23 2.08 -15.93
C THR A 60 19.88 0.81 -16.72
N ARG A 61 19.14 -0.12 -16.11
CA ARG A 61 18.66 -1.33 -16.77
C ARG A 61 17.66 -0.99 -17.87
N LEU A 62 16.72 -0.08 -17.61
CA LEU A 62 15.73 0.38 -18.57
C LEU A 62 16.38 0.99 -19.82
N LYS A 63 17.41 1.82 -19.65
CA LYS A 63 18.22 2.38 -20.75
C LYS A 63 18.86 1.29 -21.61
N LYS A 64 19.33 0.19 -21.02
CA LYS A 64 19.90 -0.95 -21.78
C LYS A 64 18.86 -1.67 -22.62
N ILE A 65 17.61 -1.75 -22.15
CA ILE A 65 16.53 -2.47 -22.84
C ILE A 65 15.97 -1.64 -24.00
N VAL A 66 15.70 -0.34 -23.78
CA VAL A 66 14.96 0.50 -24.74
C VAL A 66 15.72 1.69 -25.31
N GLY A 67 16.94 1.95 -24.84
CA GLY A 67 17.71 3.15 -25.19
C GLY A 67 17.39 4.36 -24.32
N GLU A 68 18.25 5.38 -24.40
CA GLU A 68 18.22 6.57 -23.54
C GLU A 68 16.92 7.39 -23.66
N GLU A 69 16.51 7.70 -24.90
CA GLU A 69 15.35 8.56 -25.19
C GLU A 69 14.06 7.90 -24.68
N LYS A 70 13.85 6.64 -25.05
CA LYS A 70 12.66 5.88 -24.64
C LYS A 70 12.65 5.58 -23.14
N SER A 71 13.81 5.34 -22.52
CA SER A 71 13.90 5.20 -21.06
C SER A 71 13.50 6.50 -20.36
N SER A 72 13.97 7.65 -20.85
CA SER A 72 13.64 8.95 -20.28
C SER A 72 12.15 9.26 -20.41
N GLN A 73 11.55 8.89 -21.55
CA GLN A 73 10.10 8.99 -21.76
C GLN A 73 9.33 8.12 -20.75
N ILE A 74 9.71 6.84 -20.58
CA ILE A 74 9.05 5.92 -19.65
C ILE A 74 9.10 6.47 -18.21
N VAL A 75 10.27 6.94 -17.77
CA VAL A 75 10.42 7.51 -16.42
C VAL A 75 9.54 8.75 -16.24
N ARG A 76 9.54 9.66 -17.24
CA ARG A 76 8.71 10.88 -17.20
C ARG A 76 7.21 10.58 -17.16
N GLU A 77 6.75 9.55 -17.85
CA GLU A 77 5.33 9.18 -17.97
C GLU A 77 4.84 8.23 -16.86
N SER A 78 5.77 7.57 -16.16
CA SER A 78 5.48 6.68 -15.03
C SER A 78 4.83 7.41 -13.85
N LEU A 79 4.05 6.68 -13.05
CA LEU A 79 3.39 7.18 -11.84
C LEU A 79 4.09 6.61 -10.61
N ILE A 80 4.62 7.44 -9.72
CA ILE A 80 5.17 6.93 -8.46
C ILE A 80 4.12 7.02 -7.36
N ALA A 81 3.79 5.91 -6.71
CA ALA A 81 2.91 5.87 -5.54
C ALA A 81 3.71 5.72 -4.24
N LEU A 82 3.92 6.83 -3.54
CA LEU A 82 4.67 6.84 -2.28
C LEU A 82 3.73 6.58 -1.11
N ILE A 83 3.80 5.39 -0.51
CA ILE A 83 3.02 5.01 0.69
C ILE A 83 4.00 4.67 1.81
N THR A 84 4.28 5.61 2.70
CA THR A 84 5.19 5.40 3.83
C THR A 84 4.85 6.38 4.96
N GLY A 85 5.56 6.33 6.09
CA GLY A 85 5.35 7.25 7.22
C GLY A 85 4.71 6.62 8.46
N SER A 86 3.83 5.62 8.29
CA SER A 86 3.12 5.05 9.45
C SER A 86 4.07 4.35 10.44
N ASN A 87 5.10 3.68 9.92
CA ASN A 87 6.12 3.01 10.72
C ASN A 87 7.00 3.99 11.51
N ASP A 88 7.23 5.21 11.00
CA ASP A 88 7.99 6.23 11.72
C ASP A 88 7.29 6.63 13.02
N LEU A 89 5.97 6.77 12.97
CA LEU A 89 5.19 7.02 14.18
C LEU A 89 5.11 5.77 15.06
N THR A 90 4.74 4.61 14.51
CA THR A 90 4.44 3.44 15.35
C THR A 90 5.68 2.71 15.87
N PHE A 91 6.70 2.51 15.05
CA PHE A 91 7.91 1.77 15.42
C PHE A 91 9.03 2.67 15.93
N THR A 92 9.18 3.87 15.39
CA THR A 92 10.29 4.75 15.80
C THR A 92 9.86 5.66 16.93
N TYR A 93 8.92 6.57 16.70
CA TYR A 93 8.54 7.56 17.70
C TYR A 93 7.82 6.93 18.89
N PHE A 94 6.78 6.12 18.69
CA PHE A 94 5.97 5.65 19.81
C PHE A 94 6.50 4.42 20.55
N LEU A 95 7.25 3.56 19.87
CA LEU A 95 7.75 2.34 20.47
C LEU A 95 9.15 2.50 21.11
N THR A 96 9.94 3.47 20.66
CA THR A 96 11.30 3.70 21.17
C THR A 96 11.46 5.07 21.84
N LEU A 97 12.58 5.27 22.53
CA LEU A 97 12.97 6.58 23.07
C LEU A 97 13.82 7.40 22.09
N GLU A 98 14.34 6.78 21.02
CA GLU A 98 15.36 7.35 20.12
C GLU A 98 14.95 8.73 19.56
N ARG A 99 13.68 8.91 19.18
CA ARG A 99 13.17 10.21 18.71
C ARG A 99 12.47 11.02 19.78
N ARG A 100 11.76 10.37 20.72
CA ARG A 100 10.99 11.04 21.79
C ARG A 100 11.82 11.90 22.73
N THR A 101 13.09 11.56 22.94
CA THR A 101 13.98 12.35 23.81
C THR A 101 14.54 13.59 23.12
N HIS A 102 14.39 13.71 21.80
CA HIS A 102 14.99 14.78 20.99
C HIS A 102 13.94 15.66 20.29
N TYR A 103 12.76 15.12 20.01
CA TYR A 103 11.70 15.80 19.29
C TYR A 103 10.39 15.65 20.03
N ASP A 104 9.65 16.76 20.14
CA ASP A 104 8.22 16.69 20.37
C ASP A 104 7.49 16.28 19.08
N ILE A 105 6.19 16.01 19.19
CA ILE A 105 5.40 15.51 18.05
C ILE A 105 5.39 16.49 16.87
N PRO A 106 5.11 17.80 17.05
CA PRO A 106 5.12 18.74 15.94
C PRO A 106 6.48 18.79 15.23
N SER A 107 7.58 18.84 15.99
CA SER A 107 8.93 18.90 15.41
C SER A 107 9.32 17.58 14.72
N TYR A 108 8.85 16.45 15.23
CA TYR A 108 9.08 15.16 14.57
C TYR A 108 8.30 15.05 13.26
N ILE A 109 7.05 15.53 13.22
CA ILE A 109 6.28 15.62 11.97
C ILE A 109 7.02 16.49 10.95
N ASP A 110 7.53 17.65 11.35
CA ASP A 110 8.29 18.53 10.46
C ASP A 110 9.56 17.85 9.94
N LEU A 111 10.24 17.05 10.77
CA LEU A 111 11.36 16.22 10.33
C LEU A 111 10.95 15.18 9.28
N LEU A 112 9.84 14.47 9.49
CA LEU A 112 9.33 13.49 8.52
C LEU A 112 8.93 14.14 7.19
N LEU A 113 8.33 15.33 7.24
CA LEU A 113 7.99 16.10 6.04
C LEU A 113 9.26 16.49 5.28
N ASN A 114 10.32 16.93 5.95
CA ASN A 114 11.59 17.22 5.30
C ASN A 114 12.14 15.98 4.56
N PHE A 115 12.14 14.81 5.21
CA PHE A 115 12.54 13.56 4.53
C PHE A 115 11.64 13.23 3.33
N ALA A 116 10.33 13.41 3.45
CA ALA A 116 9.39 13.19 2.35
C ALA A 116 9.67 14.12 1.16
N ILE A 117 9.86 15.41 1.42
CA ILE A 117 10.12 16.42 0.38
C ILE A 117 11.47 16.16 -0.29
N THR A 118 12.54 15.90 0.47
CA THR A 118 13.85 15.54 -0.10
C THR A 118 13.76 14.32 -1.02
N PHE A 119 13.04 13.27 -0.60
CA PHE A 119 12.86 12.08 -1.45
C PHE A 119 12.11 12.40 -2.75
N ILE A 120 11.12 13.29 -2.70
CA ILE A 120 10.37 13.73 -3.89
C ILE A 120 11.25 14.56 -4.83
N GLU A 121 12.07 15.45 -4.29
CA GLU A 121 13.04 16.23 -5.04
C GLU A 121 14.07 15.32 -5.74
N GLU A 122 14.60 14.31 -5.04
CA GLU A 122 15.49 13.31 -5.63
C GLU A 122 14.84 12.54 -6.79
N LEU A 123 13.57 12.11 -6.64
CA LEU A 123 12.83 11.49 -7.75
C LEU A 123 12.62 12.46 -8.92
N TYR A 124 12.32 13.72 -8.64
CA TYR A 124 12.16 14.75 -9.66
C TYR A 124 13.46 14.95 -10.46
N ASP A 125 14.61 15.01 -9.77
CA ASP A 125 15.93 15.12 -10.38
C ASP A 125 16.28 13.91 -11.24
N LEU A 126 15.75 12.73 -10.89
CA LEU A 126 15.86 11.51 -11.69
C LEU A 126 14.88 11.42 -12.88
N GLY A 127 14.10 12.48 -13.13
CA GLY A 127 13.22 12.61 -14.30
C GLY A 127 11.76 12.24 -14.06
N VAL A 128 11.39 11.86 -12.83
CA VAL A 128 10.00 11.55 -12.48
C VAL A 128 9.15 12.82 -12.52
N ARG A 129 7.95 12.74 -13.10
CA ARG A 129 7.02 13.88 -13.18
C ARG A 129 5.62 13.61 -12.63
N ARG A 130 5.26 12.37 -12.29
CA ARG A 130 3.93 12.05 -11.75
C ARG A 130 4.09 11.27 -10.46
N ILE A 131 3.66 11.87 -9.35
CA ILE A 131 3.85 11.29 -8.00
C ILE A 131 2.54 11.41 -7.24
N GLY A 132 2.01 10.30 -6.76
CA GLY A 132 0.92 10.22 -5.80
C GLY A 132 1.48 9.86 -4.43
N ILE A 133 1.27 10.73 -3.44
CA ILE A 133 1.79 10.55 -2.09
C ILE A 133 0.61 10.33 -1.17
N PHE A 134 0.64 9.20 -0.48
CA PHE A 134 -0.47 8.75 0.33
C PHE A 134 -0.28 9.26 1.74
N GLY A 135 -1.36 9.83 2.30
CA GLY A 135 -1.37 10.21 3.71
C GLY A 135 -1.20 8.98 4.63
N LEU A 136 -1.10 9.24 5.92
CA LEU A 136 -1.16 8.24 6.95
C LEU A 136 -2.60 7.74 7.13
N PRO A 137 -2.81 6.42 7.29
CA PRO A 137 -4.10 5.86 7.68
C PRO A 137 -4.43 6.21 9.14
N PRO A 138 -5.63 5.88 9.63
CA PRO A 138 -5.99 6.01 11.04
C PRO A 138 -5.19 5.01 11.91
N ILE A 139 -3.91 5.30 12.17
CA ILE A 139 -2.95 4.39 12.80
C ILE A 139 -3.37 3.95 14.21
N GLY A 140 -4.13 4.77 14.94
CA GLY A 140 -4.65 4.42 16.27
C GLY A 140 -5.73 3.34 16.25
N TRP A 141 -6.30 3.03 15.08
CA TRP A 141 -7.26 1.95 14.88
C TRP A 141 -6.62 0.62 14.52
N MET A 142 -5.31 0.58 14.26
CA MET A 142 -4.61 -0.66 13.94
C MET A 142 -4.75 -1.69 15.08
N PRO A 143 -4.95 -2.98 14.78
CA PRO A 143 -5.09 -4.00 15.81
C PRO A 143 -3.96 -4.01 16.83
N SER A 144 -2.70 -3.85 16.40
CA SER A 144 -1.52 -3.77 17.26
C SER A 144 -1.58 -2.59 18.23
N GLN A 145 -1.90 -1.40 17.74
CA GLN A 145 -1.99 -0.19 18.56
C GLN A 145 -3.13 -0.26 19.56
N ARG A 146 -4.28 -0.82 19.16
CA ARG A 146 -5.40 -1.08 20.06
C ARG A 146 -5.04 -2.09 21.15
N THR A 147 -4.27 -3.12 20.82
CA THR A 147 -3.82 -4.14 21.77
C THR A 147 -2.79 -3.58 22.77
N LEU A 148 -1.81 -2.80 22.30
CA LEU A 148 -0.74 -2.27 23.15
C LEU A 148 -1.21 -1.09 24.00
N TRP A 149 -2.01 -0.18 23.43
CA TRP A 149 -2.28 1.14 24.03
C TRP A 149 -3.77 1.43 24.25
N GLY A 150 -4.68 0.58 23.74
CA GLY A 150 -6.13 0.74 23.88
C GLY A 150 -6.73 0.26 25.20
N GLY A 151 -5.87 -0.17 26.14
CA GLY A 151 -6.26 -0.78 27.41
C GLY A 151 -7.02 -2.11 27.24
N LEU A 152 -7.64 -2.61 28.32
CA LEU A 152 -8.34 -3.90 28.34
C LEU A 152 -9.46 -4.01 27.29
N LYS A 153 -10.07 -2.88 26.92
CA LYS A 153 -11.15 -2.82 25.92
C LYS A 153 -10.65 -2.69 24.48
N ARG A 154 -9.32 -2.64 24.26
CA ARG A 154 -8.69 -2.42 22.95
C ARG A 154 -9.33 -1.24 22.21
N LYS A 155 -9.50 -0.10 22.90
CA LYS A 155 -10.05 1.11 22.29
C LYS A 155 -9.08 1.69 21.25
N PRO A 156 -9.56 2.44 20.24
CA PRO A 156 -8.67 3.18 19.37
C PRO A 156 -7.84 4.20 20.17
N VAL A 157 -6.61 4.42 19.72
CA VAL A 157 -5.68 5.38 20.33
C VAL A 157 -5.89 6.74 19.67
N ASN A 158 -6.76 7.57 20.25
CA ASN A 158 -7.17 8.84 19.64
C ASN A 158 -6.01 9.81 19.38
N GLU A 159 -5.04 9.87 20.29
CA GLU A 159 -3.84 10.70 20.12
C GLU A 159 -3.09 10.35 18.83
N TYR A 160 -2.94 9.07 18.50
CA TYR A 160 -2.21 8.64 17.31
C TYR A 160 -2.96 9.00 16.03
N ASN A 161 -4.29 8.96 16.06
CA ASN A 161 -5.13 9.39 14.96
C ASN A 161 -5.03 10.90 14.72
N GLN A 162 -5.05 11.71 15.79
CA GLN A 162 -4.87 13.16 15.68
C GLN A 162 -3.50 13.53 15.09
N ILE A 163 -2.46 12.77 15.46
CA ILE A 163 -1.09 12.97 14.95
C ILE A 163 -1.01 12.59 13.47
N ALA A 164 -1.67 11.51 13.04
CA ALA A 164 -1.78 11.16 11.63
C ALA A 164 -2.52 12.23 10.82
N GLU A 165 -3.64 12.77 11.34
CA GLU A 165 -4.38 13.87 10.69
C GLU A 165 -3.54 15.15 10.60
N LEU A 166 -2.76 15.47 11.63
CA LEU A 166 -1.83 16.61 11.63
C LEU A 166 -0.75 16.44 10.55
N PHE A 167 -0.11 15.26 10.49
CA PHE A 167 0.86 14.95 9.43
C PHE A 167 0.22 15.08 8.04
N ASN A 168 -0.98 14.52 7.83
CA ASN A 168 -1.69 14.57 6.55
C ASN A 168 -2.02 15.99 6.10
N THR A 169 -2.45 16.83 7.05
CA THR A 169 -2.75 18.24 6.78
C THR A 169 -1.49 18.98 6.32
N LYS A 170 -0.40 18.88 7.11
CA LYS A 170 0.86 19.53 6.76
C LYS A 170 1.47 19.00 5.46
N LEU A 171 1.39 17.69 5.22
CA LEU A 171 1.84 17.08 3.96
C LEU A 171 1.07 17.68 2.79
N SER A 172 -0.27 17.74 2.85
CA SER A 172 -1.08 18.31 1.78
C SER A 172 -0.69 19.77 1.48
N ASP A 173 -0.42 20.56 2.52
CA ASP A 173 0.00 21.96 2.37
C ASP A 173 1.39 22.08 1.70
N GLU A 174 2.37 21.28 2.15
CA GLU A 174 3.72 21.25 1.58
C GLU A 174 3.72 20.81 0.11
N LEU A 175 2.91 19.80 -0.24
CA LEU A 175 2.75 19.39 -1.64
C LEU A 175 2.12 20.49 -2.51
N GLY A 176 1.26 21.33 -1.94
CA GLY A 176 0.73 22.52 -2.60
C GLY A 176 1.82 23.54 -2.95
N SER A 177 2.82 23.71 -2.08
CA SER A 177 4.01 24.54 -2.33
C SER A 177 4.93 23.90 -3.37
N LEU A 178 5.16 22.59 -3.26
CA LEU A 178 6.05 21.84 -4.14
C LEU A 178 5.57 21.86 -5.61
N ASN A 179 4.26 21.73 -5.86
CA ASN A 179 3.72 21.85 -7.21
C ASN A 179 3.92 23.25 -7.84
N LYS A 180 4.02 24.30 -7.03
CA LYS A 180 4.33 25.65 -7.54
C LYS A 180 5.80 25.80 -7.91
N GLN A 181 6.68 25.15 -7.14
CA GLN A 181 8.13 25.13 -7.39
C GLN A 181 8.49 24.28 -8.61
N TYR A 182 7.78 23.18 -8.83
CA TYR A 182 8.04 22.22 -9.92
C TYR A 182 6.85 22.16 -10.90
N PRO A 183 6.66 23.17 -11.77
CA PRO A 183 5.47 23.25 -12.64
C PRO A 183 5.38 22.13 -13.69
N GLU A 184 6.49 21.43 -13.95
CA GLU A 184 6.50 20.26 -14.83
C GLU A 184 6.07 18.96 -14.14
N ALA A 185 6.05 18.93 -12.80
CA ALA A 185 5.61 17.78 -12.04
C ALA A 185 4.12 17.90 -11.68
N LYS A 186 3.47 16.74 -11.60
CA LYS A 186 2.15 16.59 -11.02
C LYS A 186 2.28 15.74 -9.77
N ILE A 187 2.26 16.42 -8.62
CA ILE A 187 2.42 15.79 -7.31
C ILE A 187 1.07 15.87 -6.62
N ILE A 188 0.46 14.74 -6.31
CA ILE A 188 -0.89 14.69 -5.73
C ILE A 188 -0.86 14.08 -4.33
N TYR A 189 -1.56 14.71 -3.41
CA TYR A 189 -1.93 14.09 -2.15
C TYR A 189 -3.06 13.08 -2.37
N VAL A 190 -2.92 11.89 -1.79
CA VAL A 190 -3.94 10.83 -1.82
C VAL A 190 -4.43 10.58 -0.40
N ASP A 191 -5.70 10.92 -0.16
CA ASP A 191 -6.33 10.68 1.14
C ASP A 191 -6.65 9.17 1.31
N VAL A 192 -5.95 8.56 2.25
CA VAL A 192 -6.21 7.18 2.70
C VAL A 192 -6.95 7.13 4.02
N TYR A 193 -6.96 8.23 4.77
CA TYR A 193 -7.41 8.23 6.15
C TYR A 193 -8.92 8.04 6.22
N ASN A 194 -9.68 8.87 5.50
CA ASN A 194 -11.14 8.86 5.56
C ASN A 194 -11.74 7.56 4.97
N PRO A 195 -11.30 7.05 3.82
CA PRO A 195 -11.80 5.77 3.30
C PRO A 195 -11.51 4.60 4.24
N ALA A 196 -10.29 4.54 4.80
CA ALA A 196 -9.93 3.51 5.78
C ALA A 196 -10.79 3.60 7.04
N LEU A 197 -11.02 4.81 7.55
CA LEU A 197 -11.83 5.02 8.74
C LEU A 197 -13.29 4.61 8.51
N ASP A 198 -13.88 4.95 7.35
CA ASP A 198 -15.25 4.52 7.01
C ASP A 198 -15.36 3.00 6.94
N ILE A 199 -14.35 2.31 6.39
CA ILE A 199 -14.30 0.85 6.36
C ILE A 199 -14.26 0.27 7.79
N ILE A 200 -13.43 0.85 8.66
CA ILE A 200 -13.25 0.39 10.04
C ILE A 200 -14.52 0.58 10.86
N GLN A 201 -15.20 1.71 10.69
CA GLN A 201 -16.40 2.08 11.46
C GLN A 201 -17.67 1.45 10.88
N ASN A 202 -17.72 1.22 9.56
CA ASN A 202 -18.88 0.66 8.86
C ASN A 202 -18.54 -0.64 8.11
N PRO A 203 -17.95 -1.66 8.76
CA PRO A 203 -17.41 -2.84 8.08
C PRO A 203 -18.47 -3.62 7.28
N LYS A 204 -19.69 -3.71 7.80
CA LYS A 204 -20.80 -4.43 7.13
C LYS A 204 -21.18 -3.82 5.79
N LYS A 205 -21.07 -2.50 5.61
CA LYS A 205 -21.30 -1.79 4.34
C LYS A 205 -20.35 -2.31 3.24
N TYR A 206 -19.17 -2.75 3.63
CA TYR A 206 -18.12 -3.25 2.75
C TYR A 206 -18.03 -4.79 2.73
N GLY A 207 -18.97 -5.48 3.39
CA GLY A 207 -19.00 -6.94 3.48
C GLY A 207 -18.04 -7.53 4.50
N PHE A 208 -17.59 -6.75 5.49
CA PHE A 208 -16.70 -7.21 6.56
C PHE A 208 -17.47 -7.47 7.85
N GLU A 209 -17.13 -8.57 8.51
CA GLU A 209 -17.69 -8.96 9.80
C GLU A 209 -16.80 -8.50 10.97
N ILE A 210 -15.48 -8.50 10.76
CA ILE A 210 -14.47 -8.19 11.77
C ILE A 210 -13.61 -7.04 11.24
N ALA A 211 -13.61 -5.91 11.95
CA ALA A 211 -12.81 -4.71 11.62
C ALA A 211 -11.63 -4.48 12.57
N ASP A 212 -11.50 -5.34 13.55
CA ASP A 212 -10.89 -5.00 14.83
C ASP A 212 -9.77 -5.99 15.24
N LYS A 213 -9.47 -6.94 14.34
CA LYS A 213 -8.39 -7.92 14.43
C LYS A 213 -7.77 -8.16 13.05
N GLY A 214 -6.49 -8.50 13.04
CA GLY A 214 -5.85 -9.13 11.89
C GLY A 214 -6.37 -10.57 11.70
N CYS A 215 -6.04 -11.19 10.56
CA CYS A 215 -6.55 -12.52 10.20
C CYS A 215 -5.47 -13.60 10.15
N CYS A 216 -4.24 -13.24 10.52
CA CYS A 216 -3.17 -14.18 10.83
C CYS A 216 -2.93 -14.20 12.35
N GLY A 217 -2.38 -15.31 12.86
CA GLY A 217 -2.04 -15.45 14.27
C GLY A 217 -3.25 -15.26 15.20
N THR A 218 -3.06 -14.53 16.31
CA THR A 218 -4.16 -14.13 17.19
C THR A 218 -4.99 -12.96 16.63
N GLY A 219 -4.45 -12.26 15.63
CA GLY A 219 -5.04 -11.07 15.04
C GLY A 219 -4.91 -9.83 15.92
N LEU A 220 -4.07 -9.88 16.96
CA LEU A 220 -3.96 -8.80 17.94
C LEU A 220 -2.76 -7.90 17.68
N PHE A 221 -1.65 -8.44 17.17
CA PHE A 221 -0.43 -7.67 16.93
C PHE A 221 0.43 -8.20 15.77
N GLU A 222 0.10 -9.39 15.25
CA GLU A 222 0.92 -10.10 14.29
C GLU A 222 0.87 -9.46 12.90
N VAL A 223 2.05 -9.16 12.35
CA VAL A 223 2.28 -8.62 11.01
C VAL A 223 3.51 -9.29 10.39
N GLY A 224 3.59 -9.35 9.06
CA GLY A 224 4.76 -9.90 8.34
C GLY A 224 5.14 -11.31 8.80
N PHE A 225 6.40 -11.50 9.24
CA PHE A 225 6.89 -12.81 9.70
C PHE A 225 6.09 -13.39 10.88
N LEU A 226 5.56 -12.55 11.77
CA LEU A 226 4.75 -13.03 12.90
C LEU A 226 3.46 -13.72 12.43
N CYS A 227 2.90 -13.32 11.28
CA CYS A 227 1.77 -14.03 10.68
C CYS A 227 2.11 -15.48 10.33
N LYS A 228 3.34 -15.75 9.90
CA LYS A 228 3.81 -17.09 9.53
C LYS A 228 4.04 -17.96 10.76
N SER A 229 4.58 -17.37 11.82
CA SER A 229 4.98 -18.07 13.05
C SER A 229 3.81 -18.33 14.01
N ALA A 230 2.81 -17.43 14.04
CA ALA A 230 1.64 -17.55 14.92
C ALA A 230 0.53 -18.44 14.36
N CYS A 231 0.58 -18.78 13.06
CA CYS A 231 -0.24 -19.83 12.49
C CYS A 231 0.39 -21.20 12.80
N GLY A 232 0.13 -21.74 14.00
CA GLY A 232 0.44 -23.15 14.28
C GLY A 232 -0.17 -24.03 13.18
N ASN A 233 0.62 -24.99 12.68
CA ASN A 233 0.26 -25.95 11.62
C ASN A 233 -1.24 -26.29 11.60
N ARG A 234 -2.03 -25.59 10.78
CA ARG A 234 -3.31 -26.11 10.33
C ARG A 234 -3.03 -26.85 9.03
N PRO A 235 -3.48 -28.11 8.87
CA PRO A 235 -3.38 -28.79 7.60
C PRO A 235 -4.06 -27.91 6.55
N THR A 236 -3.35 -27.65 5.47
CA THR A 236 -3.90 -27.04 4.26
C THR A 236 -5.19 -27.76 3.92
N ALA A 237 -6.27 -27.01 3.68
CA ALA A 237 -7.49 -27.60 3.17
C ALA A 237 -7.12 -28.41 1.91
N PRO A 238 -7.60 -29.66 1.77
CA PRO A 238 -7.30 -30.45 0.58
C PRO A 238 -7.79 -29.69 -0.66
N PRO A 239 -7.09 -29.79 -1.80
CA PRO A 239 -7.51 -29.14 -3.03
C PRO A 239 -8.93 -29.57 -3.40
N PRO A 240 -9.76 -28.65 -3.96
CA PRO A 240 -11.10 -29.01 -4.40
C PRO A 240 -11.00 -30.12 -5.45
N SER A 241 -11.84 -31.14 -5.30
CA SER A 241 -11.97 -32.25 -6.24
C SER A 241 -12.25 -31.71 -7.65
N PRO A 242 -11.74 -32.35 -8.72
CA PRO A 242 -12.05 -31.93 -10.08
C PRO A 242 -13.57 -31.96 -10.31
N SER A 243 -14.08 -30.81 -10.73
CA SER A 243 -15.49 -30.53 -11.01
C SER A 243 -16.09 -31.53 -12.00
N ILE A 244 -17.24 -32.09 -11.62
CA ILE A 244 -18.16 -32.80 -12.52
C ILE A 244 -18.59 -31.81 -13.63
N PRO A 245 -18.57 -32.21 -14.92
CA PRO A 245 -18.99 -31.32 -16.01
C PRO A 245 -20.48 -30.97 -15.89
N PRO A 246 -20.89 -29.76 -16.31
CA PRO A 246 -22.27 -29.31 -16.18
C PRO A 246 -23.22 -30.15 -17.07
N PRO A 247 -24.47 -30.38 -16.63
CA PRO A 247 -25.47 -31.03 -17.46
C PRO A 247 -25.93 -30.10 -18.60
N PRO A 248 -26.42 -30.65 -19.73
CA PRO A 248 -26.86 -29.84 -20.87
C PRO A 248 -28.14 -29.05 -20.55
N GLU A 249 -28.22 -27.83 -21.09
CA GLU A 249 -29.34 -26.89 -20.91
C GLU A 249 -30.69 -27.46 -21.40
N PRO A 250 -31.80 -27.25 -20.65
CA PRO A 250 -33.14 -27.45 -21.17
C PRO A 250 -33.72 -26.15 -21.75
N SER A 251 -34.37 -26.32 -22.89
CA SER A 251 -35.13 -25.31 -23.64
C SER A 251 -36.52 -25.05 -23.03
N ASN A 252 -36.95 -23.78 -23.10
CA ASN A 252 -38.33 -23.24 -23.08
C ASN A 252 -39.35 -23.71 -22.00
N MET A 253 -39.68 -22.85 -21.02
CA MET A 253 -41.05 -22.38 -20.62
C MET A 253 -41.07 -21.57 -19.28
N PRO A 254 -42.18 -20.87 -18.88
CA PRO A 254 -42.20 -19.45 -18.45
C PRO A 254 -42.22 -19.25 -16.89
N PRO A 255 -42.39 -18.02 -16.35
CA PRO A 255 -41.82 -17.63 -15.06
C PRO A 255 -42.68 -18.05 -13.87
N THR A 256 -42.04 -18.62 -12.84
CA THR A 256 -42.61 -18.71 -11.50
C THR A 256 -41.60 -18.27 -10.45
N ASN A 257 -42.08 -17.37 -9.62
CA ASN A 257 -41.46 -16.74 -8.48
C ASN A 257 -41.27 -17.77 -7.34
N ILE A 258 -40.03 -18.14 -7.00
CA ILE A 258 -39.72 -18.87 -5.76
C ILE A 258 -38.42 -18.34 -5.17
N GLN A 259 -38.51 -17.91 -3.91
CA GLN A 259 -37.42 -17.54 -3.02
C GLN A 259 -36.32 -18.61 -2.97
N ALA A 260 -35.08 -18.20 -3.25
CA ALA A 260 -33.86 -18.87 -2.79
C ALA A 260 -33.17 -17.88 -1.83
N GLY A 261 -32.94 -18.19 -0.56
CA GLY A 261 -32.17 -19.35 -0.11
C GLY A 261 -30.69 -18.96 -0.18
N TYR A 262 -30.24 -18.15 0.78
CA TYR A 262 -28.85 -17.67 0.86
C TYR A 262 -27.88 -18.86 1.00
N PRO A 263 -26.90 -19.04 0.09
CA PRO A 263 -25.72 -19.84 0.37
C PRO A 263 -24.73 -19.04 1.26
N PRO A 264 -23.91 -19.71 2.10
CA PRO A 264 -23.04 -19.05 3.07
C PRO A 264 -21.89 -18.27 2.38
N PRO A 265 -21.50 -17.08 2.88
CA PRO A 265 -20.45 -16.30 2.25
C PRO A 265 -19.05 -16.87 2.54
N PRO A 266 -18.11 -16.81 1.56
CA PRO A 266 -16.75 -17.30 1.75
C PRO A 266 -15.88 -16.34 2.59
N ALA A 267 -15.16 -16.96 3.52
CA ALA A 267 -13.99 -16.53 4.29
C ALA A 267 -13.33 -15.18 3.95
N GLY A 268 -13.48 -14.24 4.91
CA GLY A 268 -12.38 -13.69 5.70
C GLY A 268 -11.52 -12.65 4.99
N LEU A 269 -11.72 -11.39 5.35
CA LEU A 269 -11.02 -10.26 4.75
C LEU A 269 -9.64 -10.04 5.38
N CYS A 270 -8.58 -10.26 4.62
CA CYS A 270 -7.21 -10.05 5.08
C CYS A 270 -6.39 -9.06 4.28
N ALA A 271 -7.00 -7.94 3.91
CA ALA A 271 -6.27 -6.82 3.32
C ALA A 271 -7.14 -5.54 3.26
N ALA A 272 -7.78 -5.11 4.35
CA ALA A 272 -8.58 -3.87 4.30
C ALA A 272 -7.75 -2.59 4.15
N LEU A 273 -6.43 -2.60 4.40
CA LEU A 273 -5.57 -1.43 4.17
C LEU A 273 -4.64 -1.57 2.97
N SER A 274 -4.43 -2.80 2.48
CA SER A 274 -3.63 -3.06 1.27
C SER A 274 -4.53 -3.34 0.04
N SER A 275 -5.73 -3.92 0.22
CA SER A 275 -6.71 -4.19 -0.87
C SER A 275 -7.90 -3.23 -0.95
N ALA A 276 -8.09 -2.31 0.01
CA ALA A 276 -9.09 -1.25 -0.17
C ALA A 276 -8.66 -0.25 -1.25
N PHE A 277 -7.35 -0.01 -1.41
CA PHE A 277 -6.83 0.92 -2.41
C PHE A 277 -6.83 0.35 -3.84
N LEU A 278 -6.80 -0.98 -4.00
CA LEU A 278 -6.97 -1.65 -5.29
C LEU A 278 -8.45 -1.88 -5.67
N ARG A 279 -9.41 -1.62 -4.78
CA ARG A 279 -10.86 -1.78 -5.06
C ARG A 279 -11.53 -0.57 -5.74
N LEU A 280 -10.78 0.47 -6.09
CA LEU A 280 -11.23 1.52 -7.01
C LEU A 280 -11.24 1.06 -8.49
N GLY A 281 -10.81 -0.18 -8.78
CA GLY A 281 -11.10 -0.91 -10.01
C GLY A 281 -11.90 -2.19 -9.69
N SER A 282 -13.05 -2.38 -10.32
CA SER A 282 -13.98 -3.48 -10.06
C SER A 282 -13.36 -4.89 -10.11
N HIS A 283 -13.78 -5.73 -9.15
CA HIS A 283 -13.85 -7.20 -9.20
C HIS A 283 -12.58 -7.96 -9.64
N SER A 284 -11.66 -8.20 -8.70
CA SER A 284 -10.63 -9.25 -8.84
C SER A 284 -10.36 -9.97 -7.52
N ARG A 285 -10.63 -11.28 -7.48
CA ARG A 285 -10.15 -12.22 -6.45
C ARG A 285 -8.70 -12.56 -6.79
N LEU A 286 -7.70 -12.06 -6.06
CA LEU A 286 -6.33 -12.64 -5.92
C LEU A 286 -5.31 -11.65 -5.30
N LEU A 287 -5.65 -10.97 -4.21
CA LEU A 287 -4.70 -10.16 -3.41
C LEU A 287 -4.59 -10.73 -2.01
N ARG A 288 -3.98 -11.92 -1.89
CA ARG A 288 -3.94 -12.69 -0.63
C ARG A 288 -2.54 -12.94 -0.08
N GLN A 289 -1.47 -12.30 -0.59
CA GLN A 289 -0.10 -12.70 -0.23
C GLN A 289 0.89 -11.65 0.26
N HIS A 290 0.57 -10.35 0.29
CA HIS A 290 1.48 -9.36 0.90
C HIS A 290 0.79 -8.59 2.03
N HIS A 291 1.25 -8.84 3.26
CA HIS A 291 0.73 -8.29 4.50
C HIS A 291 1.70 -7.23 5.05
N HIS A 292 1.77 -6.08 4.41
CA HIS A 292 2.48 -4.90 4.92
C HIS A 292 1.60 -3.65 4.79
N ILE A 293 1.72 -2.75 5.77
CA ILE A 293 1.10 -1.43 5.77
C ILE A 293 2.26 -0.45 5.74
N GLY A 294 2.30 0.40 4.72
CA GLY A 294 3.40 1.33 4.43
C GLY A 294 4.39 0.72 3.43
N ASP A 295 4.01 0.70 2.15
CA ASP A 295 4.81 0.18 1.04
C ASP A 295 5.02 1.28 -0.02
N VAL A 296 6.26 1.71 -0.27
CA VAL A 296 6.56 2.62 -1.38
C VAL A 296 6.41 1.89 -2.71
N GLU A 297 5.32 2.14 -3.42
CA GLU A 297 5.02 1.52 -4.71
C GLU A 297 5.42 2.46 -5.86
N LEU A 298 6.56 2.25 -6.51
CA LEU A 298 6.76 2.89 -7.82
C LEU A 298 5.86 2.17 -8.86
N ILE A 299 4.92 2.88 -9.47
CA ILE A 299 3.99 2.33 -10.45
C ILE A 299 4.45 2.72 -11.87
N GLY A 300 5.26 1.85 -12.47
CA GLY A 300 5.69 2.02 -13.86
C GLY A 300 4.58 1.71 -14.88
N ASN A 301 4.36 2.68 -15.75
CA ASN A 301 3.83 2.60 -17.12
C ASN A 301 2.30 2.54 -17.38
N LEU A 302 1.83 3.63 -18.00
CA LEU A 302 0.70 3.70 -18.91
C LEU A 302 1.29 3.99 -20.29
N PRO A 303 1.54 3.00 -21.17
CA PRO A 303 1.78 3.34 -22.55
C PRO A 303 0.47 3.90 -23.10
N GLU A 304 0.50 5.17 -23.51
CA GLU A 304 -0.54 5.72 -24.37
C GLU A 304 -0.64 4.75 -25.56
N LYS A 305 -1.81 4.12 -25.72
CA LYS A 305 -2.13 3.49 -26.99
C LYS A 305 -1.97 4.58 -28.03
N SER A 306 -0.97 4.43 -28.89
CA SER A 306 -0.97 5.04 -30.22
C SER A 306 -2.37 4.82 -30.81
N SER A 307 -3.16 5.88 -30.86
CA SER A 307 -4.37 5.95 -31.66
C SER A 307 -4.18 7.08 -32.66
N THR A 308 -3.40 6.78 -33.69
CA THR A 308 -3.84 7.04 -35.05
C THR A 308 -5.17 6.29 -35.26
N LEU A 309 -6.27 7.04 -35.23
CA LEU A 309 -7.44 6.93 -36.10
C LEU A 309 -8.26 8.22 -35.96
#